data_AF-A0AAD7DRK4-F1
#
_entry.id   AF-A0AAD7DRK4-F1
#
_cell.length_a   1.000
_cell.length_b   1.000
_cell.length_c   1.000
_cell.angle_alpha   90.00
_cell.angle_beta   90.00
_cell.angle_gamma   90.00
#
_symmetry.space_group_name_H-M   'P 1'
#
loop_
_entity.id
_entity.type
_entity.pdbx_description
1 polymer ?
#
loop_
_entity_poly.entity_id
_entity_poly.type
_entity_poly.pdbx_seq_one_letter_code
_entity_poly.pdbx_strand_id
1 'polypeptide(L)'
;MPSPTRLFALAALLVSATALVPPGHQGLPNQASTPDNTPAPTPDNAVIADTAGQVNQKSSAPIDAPPNADVAATTVTAVDGTVTDANTTIAAVSAGNSTRRRAVDVGRFGKRQSGFEQVFAGLPAGQHDASIEGTAYLTYTVVNNATYNVDACLAWAATIPNCVFVNLYYEFNNELLDFVFSEKSNLKCAAYGDIHSAAEKTNFGGQASYSQVGNATVPLTYITQSSGFATKNLVDPDTPEGYELVFGPTGGANNAPGYMGFAFIDKYDVDACAQLCNGRGVDPVGGSCQYFNIWRAVVSGVPTAYTCSMYYLVADESTAVNYGQGDLVVTLSRGYARRSLAIDGGFEGYTACGDFCFTVSDATWTGTSPAGGDDDATIFFFPPYARTGHGSALLGAAFGDDAHAGTLTPAAPIATVAGRQYVVQFFADSSFSGATIEATAGVEVHWNGKKVGGVTGFQTYGLVQAVVVGTGSDKLSFVGGAAPAWVFLDDVSIFAL
;
A
#
# COMPACT_ATOMS: atom_id res chain seq x y z
N MET A 1 -47.30 -65.90 -45.02
CA MET A 1 -46.72 -66.00 -43.67
C MET A 1 -45.29 -65.49 -43.70
N PRO A 2 -44.99 -64.30 -43.15
CA PRO A 2 -43.64 -63.91 -42.75
C PRO A 2 -43.51 -63.85 -41.22
N SER A 3 -42.30 -64.19 -40.76
CA SER A 3 -41.88 -64.40 -39.38
C SER A 3 -41.87 -63.12 -38.50
N PRO A 4 -42.24 -63.20 -37.22
CA PRO A 4 -42.12 -62.10 -36.27
C PRO A 4 -40.77 -62.19 -35.53
N THR A 5 -39.77 -61.40 -35.93
CA THR A 5 -38.55 -61.21 -35.14
C THR A 5 -37.91 -59.86 -35.47
N ARG A 6 -38.52 -58.78 -34.97
CA ARG A 6 -37.83 -57.52 -34.63
C ARG A 6 -38.10 -57.26 -33.16
N LEU A 7 -37.29 -57.94 -32.34
CA LEU A 7 -37.28 -57.79 -30.91
C LEU A 7 -36.64 -56.44 -30.56
N PHE A 8 -37.34 -55.71 -29.72
CA PHE A 8 -36.97 -54.52 -28.96
C PHE A 8 -35.48 -54.35 -28.68
N ALA A 9 -34.92 -53.22 -29.14
CA ALA A 9 -33.72 -52.61 -28.58
C ALA A 9 -33.98 -51.10 -28.42
N LEU A 10 -35.01 -50.75 -27.65
CA LEU A 10 -35.06 -49.46 -26.97
C LEU A 10 -34.44 -49.70 -25.59
N ALA A 11 -33.11 -49.70 -25.53
CA ALA A 11 -32.42 -49.53 -24.25
C ALA A 11 -32.73 -48.09 -23.81
N ALA A 12 -33.65 -47.96 -22.85
CA ALA A 12 -33.85 -46.73 -22.13
C ALA A 12 -32.52 -46.38 -21.45
N LEU A 13 -31.74 -45.46 -22.03
CA LEU A 13 -30.80 -44.67 -21.25
C LEU A 13 -31.65 -43.83 -20.29
N LEU A 14 -32.02 -44.43 -19.16
CA LEU A 14 -32.28 -43.70 -17.94
C LEU A 14 -30.93 -43.10 -17.56
N VAL A 15 -30.60 -41.95 -18.14
CA VAL A 15 -29.61 -41.05 -17.56
C VAL A 15 -30.20 -40.70 -16.21
N SER A 16 -29.72 -41.36 -15.15
CA SER A 16 -29.98 -40.94 -13.79
C SER A 16 -29.37 -39.56 -13.64
N ALA A 17 -30.15 -38.53 -13.97
CA ALA A 17 -29.83 -37.17 -13.59
C ALA A 17 -29.72 -37.21 -12.06
N THR A 18 -28.51 -37.13 -11.55
CA THR A 18 -28.27 -36.95 -10.12
C THR A 18 -29.03 -35.70 -9.73
N ALA A 19 -30.06 -35.85 -8.90
CA ALA A 19 -30.85 -34.73 -8.43
C ALA A 19 -29.90 -33.71 -7.79
N LEU A 20 -29.94 -32.47 -8.26
CA LEU A 20 -29.19 -31.36 -7.70
C LEU A 20 -29.61 -31.20 -6.23
N VAL A 21 -28.65 -31.27 -5.31
CA VAL A 21 -28.88 -31.06 -3.88
C VAL A 21 -28.64 -29.57 -3.60
N PRO A 22 -29.62 -28.83 -3.08
CA PRO A 22 -29.47 -27.41 -2.76
C PRO A 22 -28.39 -27.12 -1.69
N PRO A 23 -27.82 -25.90 -1.65
CA PRO A 23 -26.82 -25.52 -0.66
C PRO A 23 -27.27 -25.72 0.81
N GLY A 24 -28.53 -25.41 1.13
CA GLY A 24 -29.15 -25.59 2.46
C GLY A 24 -29.24 -27.05 2.91
N HIS A 25 -29.04 -28.00 1.99
CA HIS A 25 -28.96 -29.44 2.25
C HIS A 25 -27.54 -30.00 2.10
N GLN A 26 -26.52 -29.15 2.22
CA GLN A 26 -25.10 -29.51 2.07
C GLN A 26 -24.77 -30.10 0.69
N GLY A 27 -25.44 -29.60 -0.35
CA GLY A 27 -25.08 -29.95 -1.72
C GLY A 27 -23.64 -29.56 -2.04
N LEU A 28 -22.94 -30.36 -2.84
CA LEU A 28 -21.58 -30.05 -3.22
C LEU A 28 -21.57 -29.23 -4.50
N PRO A 29 -20.73 -28.18 -4.60
CA PRO A 29 -20.52 -27.46 -5.85
C PRO A 29 -20.09 -28.40 -6.98
N ASN A 30 -20.58 -28.17 -8.20
CA ASN A 30 -20.24 -28.97 -9.39
C ASN A 30 -18.74 -28.98 -9.65
N GLN A 31 -18.13 -27.81 -9.56
CA GLN A 31 -16.69 -27.70 -9.38
C GLN A 31 -16.46 -27.35 -7.94
N ALA A 32 -15.80 -28.24 -7.19
CA ALA A 32 -15.21 -27.81 -5.93
C ALA A 32 -14.40 -26.55 -6.27
N SER A 33 -14.67 -25.46 -5.56
CA SER A 33 -13.72 -24.36 -5.46
C SER A 33 -12.45 -25.03 -4.96
N THR A 34 -11.57 -25.45 -5.89
CA THR A 34 -10.24 -25.85 -5.47
C THR A 34 -9.72 -24.56 -4.88
N PRO A 35 -9.47 -24.50 -3.55
CA PRO A 35 -8.74 -23.38 -3.00
C PRO A 35 -7.55 -23.24 -3.91
N ASP A 36 -7.25 -22.03 -4.40
CA ASP A 36 -6.09 -21.87 -5.25
C ASP A 36 -4.89 -22.33 -4.44
N ASN A 37 -4.48 -23.59 -4.67
CA ASN A 37 -3.41 -24.25 -3.94
C ASN A 37 -2.07 -23.76 -4.45
N THR A 38 -2.07 -22.84 -5.42
CA THR A 38 -0.89 -22.06 -5.76
C THR A 38 -0.47 -21.34 -4.48
N PRO A 39 0.69 -21.69 -3.90
CA PRO A 39 1.16 -21.02 -2.71
C PRO A 39 1.18 -19.52 -2.98
N ALA A 40 0.47 -18.77 -2.15
CA ALA A 40 0.44 -17.33 -2.28
C ALA A 40 1.88 -16.81 -2.35
N PRO A 41 2.20 -15.92 -3.30
CA PRO A 41 3.57 -15.48 -3.53
C PRO A 41 4.17 -14.92 -2.24
N THR A 42 5.45 -15.19 -2.02
CA THR A 42 6.25 -14.62 -0.94
C THR A 42 7.32 -13.71 -1.52
N PRO A 43 7.87 -12.75 -0.74
CA PRO A 43 8.92 -11.86 -1.20
C PRO A 43 10.14 -12.58 -1.79
N ASP A 44 10.61 -12.10 -2.94
CA ASP A 44 11.90 -12.51 -3.51
C ASP A 44 13.02 -11.63 -2.95
N ASN A 45 13.58 -12.06 -1.82
CA ASN A 45 14.61 -11.31 -1.12
C ASN A 45 15.91 -11.17 -1.93
N ALA A 46 16.19 -12.10 -2.85
CA ALA A 46 17.37 -12.03 -3.69
C ALA A 46 17.20 -10.93 -4.74
N VAL A 47 16.05 -10.86 -5.41
CA VAL A 47 15.75 -9.78 -6.37
C VAL A 47 15.78 -8.42 -5.68
N ILE A 48 15.21 -8.30 -4.48
CA ILE A 48 15.25 -7.05 -3.71
C ILE A 48 16.71 -6.64 -3.40
N ALA A 49 17.53 -7.56 -2.90
CA ALA A 49 18.92 -7.28 -2.58
C ALA A 49 19.75 -6.89 -3.81
N ASP A 50 19.59 -7.63 -4.91
CA ASP A 50 20.27 -7.35 -6.18
C ASP A 50 19.86 -5.98 -6.75
N THR A 51 18.60 -5.60 -6.59
CA THR A 51 18.09 -4.29 -7.02
C THR A 51 18.64 -3.18 -6.13
N ALA A 52 18.74 -3.41 -4.82
CA ALA A 52 19.27 -2.44 -3.87
C ALA A 52 20.74 -2.09 -4.19
N GLY A 53 21.51 -3.06 -4.68
CA GLY A 53 22.88 -2.85 -5.17
C GLY A 53 22.97 -2.09 -6.51
N GLN A 54 21.87 -1.95 -7.25
CA GLN A 54 21.83 -1.27 -8.56
C GLN A 54 21.30 0.16 -8.47
N VAL A 55 20.42 0.47 -7.52
CA VAL A 55 19.87 1.81 -7.38
C VAL A 55 20.87 2.77 -6.73
N ASN A 56 20.94 3.99 -7.26
CA ASN A 56 21.62 5.09 -6.61
C ASN A 56 20.60 6.15 -6.21
N GLN A 57 20.16 6.09 -4.96
CA GLN A 57 19.24 7.08 -4.39
C GLN A 57 19.95 8.23 -3.68
N LYS A 58 21.28 8.29 -3.77
CA LYS A 58 22.05 9.34 -3.13
C LYS A 58 21.91 10.63 -3.91
N SER A 59 21.66 11.71 -3.18
CA SER A 59 21.60 13.05 -3.72
C SER A 59 22.17 14.06 -2.72
N SER A 60 22.44 15.25 -3.21
CA SER A 60 22.92 16.38 -2.41
C SER A 60 22.26 17.66 -2.91
N ALA A 61 22.52 18.78 -2.22
CA ALA A 61 22.03 20.08 -2.65
C ALA A 61 22.52 20.40 -4.08
N PRO A 62 21.62 20.53 -5.08
CA PRO A 62 22.04 20.84 -6.44
C PRO A 62 22.75 22.19 -6.50
N ILE A 63 23.76 22.30 -7.35
CA ILE A 63 24.57 23.53 -7.47
C ILE A 63 23.71 24.75 -7.88
N ASP A 64 22.69 24.51 -8.72
CA ASP A 64 21.85 25.55 -9.32
C ASP A 64 20.47 25.74 -8.64
N ALA A 65 20.15 24.92 -7.63
CA ALA A 65 18.86 25.05 -6.93
C ALA A 65 18.90 26.27 -6.00
N PRO A 66 17.84 27.09 -5.91
CA PRO A 66 17.78 28.17 -4.92
C PRO A 66 17.68 27.60 -3.49
N PRO A 67 18.22 28.32 -2.48
CA PRO A 67 18.03 27.95 -1.08
C PRO A 67 16.55 28.06 -0.70
N ASN A 68 16.13 27.26 0.27
CA ASN A 68 14.75 27.21 0.76
C ASN A 68 13.72 26.77 -0.30
N ALA A 69 14.15 26.01 -1.31
CA ALA A 69 13.21 25.33 -2.19
C ALA A 69 12.33 24.36 -1.38
N ASP A 70 11.08 24.18 -1.82
CA ASP A 70 10.19 23.19 -1.22
C ASP A 70 10.82 21.79 -1.28
N VAL A 71 10.48 20.95 -0.30
CA VAL A 71 10.92 19.55 -0.30
C VAL A 71 10.37 18.87 -1.55
N ALA A 72 11.26 18.28 -2.34
CA ALA A 72 10.88 17.60 -3.57
C ALA A 72 9.85 16.47 -3.30
N ALA A 73 9.05 16.13 -4.30
CA ALA A 73 8.16 14.98 -4.23
C ALA A 73 8.97 13.67 -4.07
N THR A 74 8.34 12.61 -3.57
CA THR A 74 8.98 11.30 -3.42
C THR A 74 9.16 10.65 -4.79
N THR A 75 10.35 10.14 -5.09
CA THR A 75 10.65 9.52 -6.38
C THR A 75 10.67 8.00 -6.23
N VAL A 76 10.02 7.30 -7.16
CA VAL A 76 10.15 5.84 -7.30
C VAL A 76 11.38 5.56 -8.15
N THR A 77 12.33 4.78 -7.62
CA THR A 77 13.61 4.48 -8.28
C THR A 77 13.70 3.05 -8.80
N ALA A 78 12.83 2.16 -8.33
CA ALA A 78 12.68 0.83 -8.90
C ALA A 78 11.29 0.26 -8.60
N VAL A 79 10.81 -0.63 -9.46
CA VAL A 79 9.57 -1.41 -9.27
C VAL A 79 9.86 -2.84 -9.70
N ASP A 80 9.65 -3.80 -8.79
CA ASP A 80 9.77 -5.24 -9.04
C ASP A 80 11.10 -5.64 -9.71
N GLY A 81 12.19 -5.06 -9.22
CA GLY A 81 13.54 -5.28 -9.71
C GLY A 81 13.93 -4.54 -10.98
N THR A 82 13.02 -3.75 -11.55
CA THR A 82 13.31 -2.87 -12.69
C THR A 82 13.58 -1.45 -12.20
N VAL A 83 14.79 -0.94 -12.44
CA VAL A 83 15.14 0.46 -12.15
C VAL A 83 14.31 1.37 -13.05
N THR A 84 13.64 2.35 -12.46
CA THR A 84 12.83 3.33 -13.19
C THR A 84 13.68 4.52 -13.61
N ASP A 85 13.27 5.19 -14.67
CA ASP A 85 13.80 6.52 -14.98
C ASP A 85 13.48 7.46 -13.80
N ALA A 86 14.45 8.31 -13.43
CA ALA A 86 14.41 9.19 -12.26
C ALA A 86 13.26 10.23 -12.24
N ASN A 87 12.33 10.17 -13.19
CA ASN A 87 11.21 11.09 -13.33
C ASN A 87 9.86 10.54 -12.82
N THR A 88 9.82 9.30 -12.32
CA THR A 88 8.57 8.76 -11.76
C THR A 88 8.37 9.28 -10.34
N THR A 89 7.75 10.44 -10.20
CA THR A 89 7.46 11.06 -8.90
C THR A 89 6.06 10.72 -8.43
N ILE A 90 5.93 10.31 -7.16
CA ILE A 90 4.66 10.26 -6.45
C ILE A 90 4.41 11.66 -5.93
N ALA A 91 3.30 12.28 -6.38
CA ALA A 91 2.93 13.60 -5.89
C ALA A 91 2.93 13.56 -4.36
N ALA A 92 3.70 14.47 -3.74
CA ALA A 92 3.57 14.69 -2.31
C ALA A 92 2.08 14.95 -2.08
N VAL A 93 1.44 14.17 -1.19
CA VAL A 93 0.09 14.48 -0.75
C VAL A 93 0.23 15.88 -0.17
N SER A 94 -0.16 16.90 -0.94
CA SER A 94 -0.11 18.28 -0.51
C SER A 94 -0.94 18.26 0.75
N ALA A 95 -0.30 18.33 1.93
CA ALA A 95 -0.93 18.04 3.21
C ALA A 95 -2.26 18.80 3.27
N GLY A 96 -3.33 18.11 2.91
CA GLY A 96 -4.41 18.73 2.15
C GLY A 96 -5.28 19.49 3.09
N ASN A 97 -4.95 20.76 3.33
CA ASN A 97 -5.70 21.66 4.20
C ASN A 97 -6.21 20.98 5.48
N SER A 98 -5.44 20.02 6.03
CA SER A 98 -5.69 19.52 7.36
C SER A 98 -5.36 20.69 8.27
N THR A 99 -6.39 21.49 8.57
CA THR A 99 -6.38 22.56 9.55
C THR A 99 -6.06 22.02 10.95
N ARG A 100 -5.89 20.71 11.10
CA ARG A 100 -5.05 20.11 12.14
C ARG A 100 -3.59 20.02 11.70
N ARG A 101 -3.02 21.15 11.27
CA ARG A 101 -1.75 21.52 11.88
C ARG A 101 -2.08 21.55 13.36
N ARG A 102 -1.78 20.46 14.09
CA ARG A 102 -1.40 20.63 15.49
C ARG A 102 -0.37 21.74 15.38
N ALA A 103 -0.76 22.95 15.77
CA ALA A 103 0.19 24.00 16.00
C ALA A 103 1.12 23.36 17.01
N VAL A 104 2.22 22.80 16.52
CA VAL A 104 3.35 22.41 17.32
C VAL A 104 3.73 23.73 17.93
N ASP A 105 3.25 23.96 19.15
CA ASP A 105 3.16 25.26 19.81
C ASP A 105 4.44 26.05 19.57
N VAL A 106 4.43 26.89 18.52
CA VAL A 106 5.64 27.58 18.04
C VAL A 106 6.06 28.65 19.05
N GLY A 107 5.17 28.97 20.00
CA GLY A 107 5.40 29.88 21.11
C GLY A 107 6.35 29.37 22.20
N ARG A 108 6.79 28.10 22.16
CA ARG A 108 7.76 27.53 23.13
C ARG A 108 9.10 27.09 22.52
N PHE A 109 9.50 27.64 21.38
CA PHE A 109 10.79 27.33 20.73
C PHE A 109 12.05 27.84 21.46
N GLY A 110 11.91 28.41 22.66
CA GLY A 110 13.04 28.92 23.45
C GLY A 110 14.07 27.89 23.93
N LYS A 111 13.90 26.57 23.71
CA LYS A 111 14.87 25.52 24.11
C LYS A 111 14.91 24.26 23.22
N ARG A 112 14.46 24.30 21.96
CA ARG A 112 14.44 23.10 21.08
C ARG A 112 15.80 22.73 20.44
N GLN A 113 16.84 23.54 20.63
CA GLN A 113 18.22 23.18 20.24
C GLN A 113 18.74 21.90 20.93
N SER A 114 18.12 21.45 22.03
CA SER A 114 18.52 20.21 22.73
C SER A 114 18.21 18.92 21.98
N GLY A 115 17.43 18.98 20.88
CA GLY A 115 16.94 17.81 20.15
C GLY A 115 17.92 17.20 19.15
N PHE A 116 18.96 17.95 18.73
CA PHE A 116 19.99 17.46 17.83
C PHE A 116 21.29 17.17 18.58
N GLU A 117 22.07 16.24 18.05
CA GLU A 117 23.43 15.94 18.48
C GLU A 117 24.37 15.87 17.28
N GLN A 118 25.62 16.26 17.50
CA GLN A 118 26.65 16.18 16.46
C GLN A 118 27.07 14.72 16.28
N VAL A 119 26.89 14.18 15.08
CA VAL A 119 27.29 12.81 14.75
C VAL A 119 28.69 12.75 14.14
N PHE A 120 29.13 13.83 13.48
CA PHE A 120 30.52 13.99 13.06
C PHE A 120 30.92 15.47 13.00
N ALA A 121 32.19 15.74 13.24
CA ALA A 121 32.79 17.06 13.11
C ALA A 121 33.45 17.24 11.73
N GLY A 122 33.43 18.48 11.24
CA GLY A 122 34.21 18.87 10.07
C GLY A 122 35.71 18.90 10.33
N LEU A 123 36.48 18.85 9.25
CA LEU A 123 37.93 19.01 9.31
C LEU A 123 38.31 20.45 9.76
N PRO A 124 39.53 20.66 10.29
CA PRO A 124 40.01 21.98 10.66
C PRO A 124 39.91 23.00 9.51
N ALA A 125 39.69 24.27 9.85
CA ALA A 125 39.64 25.35 8.88
C ALA A 125 40.89 25.37 7.98
N GLY A 126 40.68 25.56 6.68
CA GLY A 126 41.75 25.54 5.66
C GLY A 126 42.07 24.15 5.09
N GLN A 127 41.43 23.07 5.57
CA GLN A 127 41.51 21.76 4.94
C GLN A 127 40.31 21.50 4.03
N HIS A 128 40.56 20.84 2.90
CA HIS A 128 39.49 20.35 2.03
C HIS A 128 38.70 19.26 2.73
N ASP A 129 37.39 19.37 2.64
CA ASP A 129 36.42 18.45 3.20
C ASP A 129 35.37 18.08 2.13
N ALA A 130 34.39 17.25 2.47
CA ALA A 130 33.28 16.90 1.59
C ALA A 130 31.93 17.02 2.30
N SER A 131 30.90 17.38 1.55
CA SER A 131 29.51 17.33 2.02
C SER A 131 28.93 15.92 1.86
N ILE A 132 27.84 15.68 2.58
CA ILE A 132 27.07 14.44 2.47
C ILE A 132 26.45 14.34 1.08
N GLU A 133 26.61 13.16 0.47
CA GLU A 133 25.83 12.69 -0.67
C GLU A 133 25.08 11.43 -0.22
N GLY A 134 23.85 11.63 0.26
CA GLY A 134 23.10 10.64 1.03
C GLY A 134 21.71 10.41 0.46
N THR A 135 21.05 9.34 0.89
CA THR A 135 19.62 9.10 0.60
C THR A 135 18.74 10.10 1.33
N ALA A 136 17.46 10.19 0.96
CA ALA A 136 16.48 11.04 1.64
C ALA A 136 16.84 12.53 1.74
N TYR A 137 17.52 13.10 0.74
CA TYR A 137 17.69 14.55 0.64
C TYR A 137 16.32 15.24 0.62
N LEU A 138 16.16 16.30 1.43
CA LEU A 138 14.92 17.05 1.52
C LEU A 138 15.02 18.38 0.78
N THR A 139 15.93 19.23 1.23
CA THR A 139 16.16 20.58 0.72
C THR A 139 17.44 21.15 1.36
N TYR A 140 17.81 22.38 1.02
CA TYR A 140 18.90 23.09 1.67
C TYR A 140 18.56 24.57 1.89
N THR A 141 19.27 25.19 2.82
CA THR A 141 19.31 26.64 2.98
C THR A 141 20.74 27.12 3.13
N VAL A 142 20.92 28.43 3.15
CA VAL A 142 22.16 29.08 3.55
C VAL A 142 21.90 29.88 4.83
N VAL A 143 22.80 29.75 5.80
CA VAL A 143 22.72 30.46 7.08
C VAL A 143 23.84 31.49 7.18
N ASN A 144 23.74 32.47 8.08
CA ASN A 144 24.78 33.49 8.23
C ASN A 144 26.17 32.86 8.42
N ASN A 145 27.14 33.27 7.59
CA ASN A 145 28.51 32.75 7.57
C ASN A 145 29.53 33.62 8.34
N ALA A 146 29.11 34.61 9.12
CA ALA A 146 30.03 35.37 9.97
C ALA A 146 30.66 34.47 11.04
N THR A 147 29.95 33.41 11.43
CA THR A 147 30.43 32.29 12.23
C THR A 147 29.90 30.99 11.64
N TYR A 148 30.45 29.86 12.10
CA TYR A 148 29.90 28.55 11.78
C TYR A 148 28.58 28.33 12.56
N ASN A 149 27.49 28.88 12.04
CA ASN A 149 26.22 29.09 12.75
C ASN A 149 25.34 27.82 12.80
N VAL A 150 25.74 26.88 13.66
CA VAL A 150 25.00 25.63 13.92
C VAL A 150 23.56 25.91 14.37
N ASP A 151 23.38 26.87 15.25
CA ASP A 151 22.09 27.21 15.85
C ASP A 151 21.03 27.62 14.82
N ALA A 152 21.41 28.43 13.83
CA ALA A 152 20.52 28.83 12.75
C ALA A 152 20.15 27.64 11.84
N CYS A 153 21.12 26.77 11.54
CA CYS A 153 20.89 25.57 10.72
C CYS A 153 19.91 24.61 11.41
N LEU A 154 20.09 24.34 12.70
CA LEU A 154 19.19 23.48 13.48
C LEU A 154 17.80 24.10 13.67
N ALA A 155 17.71 25.42 13.83
CA ALA A 155 16.43 26.11 13.93
C ALA A 155 15.62 26.00 12.62
N TRP A 156 16.29 26.14 11.47
CA TRP A 156 15.69 25.93 10.16
C TRP A 156 15.27 24.47 9.94
N ALA A 157 16.13 23.50 10.28
CA ALA A 157 15.85 22.08 10.19
C ALA A 157 14.53 21.69 10.89
N ALA A 158 14.29 22.27 12.07
CA ALA A 158 13.07 22.02 12.86
C ALA A 158 11.77 22.53 12.20
N THR A 159 11.86 23.31 11.13
CA THR A 159 10.71 23.79 10.34
C THR A 159 10.38 22.86 9.16
N ILE A 160 11.29 21.97 8.80
CA ILE A 160 11.14 21.07 7.66
C ILE A 160 10.47 19.77 8.12
N PRO A 161 9.32 19.39 7.55
CA PRO A 161 8.72 18.10 7.82
C PRO A 161 9.70 16.95 7.56
N ASN A 162 9.76 16.00 8.49
CA ASN A 162 10.63 14.81 8.41
C ASN A 162 12.14 15.08 8.39
N CYS A 163 12.61 16.29 8.70
CA CYS A 163 14.05 16.53 8.84
C CYS A 163 14.60 15.88 10.11
N VAL A 164 15.44 14.86 9.95
CA VAL A 164 16.09 14.15 11.06
C VAL A 164 17.61 14.36 11.10
N PHE A 165 18.19 14.91 10.03
CA PHE A 165 19.61 15.18 9.95
C PHE A 165 19.89 16.43 9.13
N VAL A 166 20.95 17.15 9.51
CA VAL A 166 21.52 18.22 8.68
C VAL A 166 23.02 18.07 8.52
N ASN A 167 23.50 18.38 7.33
CA ASN A 167 24.92 18.60 7.05
C ASN A 167 25.18 20.10 6.85
N LEU A 168 25.99 20.67 7.73
CA LEU A 168 26.42 22.07 7.68
C LEU A 168 27.84 22.14 7.14
N TYR A 169 28.10 22.96 6.13
CA TYR A 169 29.43 23.07 5.51
C TYR A 169 29.60 24.39 4.77
N TYR A 170 30.86 24.81 4.59
CA TYR A 170 31.15 25.91 3.66
C TYR A 170 31.35 25.36 2.25
N GLU A 171 30.77 26.02 1.26
CA GLU A 171 31.02 25.76 -0.17
C GLU A 171 31.55 27.03 -0.83
N PHE A 172 32.84 27.05 -1.11
CA PHE A 172 33.50 28.21 -1.71
C PHE A 172 33.45 28.15 -3.24
N ASN A 173 33.64 29.30 -3.87
CA ASN A 173 33.66 29.48 -5.31
C ASN A 173 32.36 29.00 -5.99
N ASN A 174 31.21 29.34 -5.41
CA ASN A 174 29.91 29.13 -6.02
C ASN A 174 29.31 30.49 -6.40
N GLU A 175 29.30 30.84 -7.69
CA GLU A 175 28.81 32.14 -8.20
C GLU A 175 27.41 32.48 -7.67
N LEU A 176 26.52 31.49 -7.57
CA LEU A 176 25.15 31.71 -7.10
C LEU A 176 25.12 32.08 -5.61
N LEU A 177 25.87 31.39 -4.76
CA LEU A 177 25.96 31.70 -3.33
C LEU A 177 26.70 33.02 -3.07
N ASP A 178 27.74 33.28 -3.86
CA ASP A 178 28.66 34.41 -3.67
C ASP A 178 28.01 35.74 -4.12
N PHE A 179 27.21 35.72 -5.19
CA PHE A 179 26.74 36.96 -5.83
C PHE A 179 25.24 37.02 -6.13
N VAL A 180 24.57 35.89 -6.37
CA VAL A 180 23.21 35.89 -6.92
C VAL A 180 22.16 35.80 -5.82
N PHE A 181 22.29 34.85 -4.89
CA PHE A 181 21.33 34.68 -3.81
C PHE A 181 21.44 35.81 -2.78
N SER A 182 20.29 36.24 -2.28
CA SER A 182 20.13 37.44 -1.44
C SER A 182 20.88 37.34 -0.11
N GLU A 183 21.07 36.12 0.37
CA GLU A 183 21.65 35.77 1.64
C GLU A 183 23.17 35.97 1.66
N LYS A 184 23.82 35.96 0.49
CA LYS A 184 25.28 36.14 0.29
C LYS A 184 26.11 35.33 1.28
N SER A 185 25.70 34.08 1.48
CA SER A 185 26.34 33.15 2.40
C SER A 185 26.71 31.88 1.67
N ASN A 186 27.94 31.44 1.92
CA ASN A 186 28.47 30.18 1.45
C ASN A 186 28.39 29.06 2.51
N LEU A 187 27.74 29.32 3.66
CA LEU A 187 27.51 28.32 4.71
C LEU A 187 26.18 27.60 4.45
N LYS A 188 26.25 26.46 3.76
CA LYS A 188 25.09 25.63 3.40
C LYS A 188 24.70 24.72 4.56
N CYS A 189 23.39 24.64 4.79
CA CYS A 189 22.75 23.69 5.69
C CYS A 189 21.82 22.80 4.85
N ALA A 190 22.25 21.57 4.56
CA ALA A 190 21.47 20.60 3.79
C ALA A 190 20.70 19.67 4.73
N ALA A 191 19.39 19.52 4.53
CA ALA A 191 18.49 18.71 5.35
C ALA A 191 18.19 17.36 4.69
N TYR A 192 18.12 16.33 5.53
CA TYR A 192 17.87 14.95 5.13
C TYR A 192 16.82 14.29 6.04
N GLY A 193 16.07 13.36 5.46
CA GLY A 193 15.07 12.53 6.10
C GLY A 193 15.65 11.26 6.75
N ASP A 194 16.96 11.08 6.73
CA ASP A 194 17.66 9.98 7.40
C ASP A 194 18.96 10.43 8.05
N ILE A 195 19.50 9.61 8.96
CA ILE A 195 20.74 9.87 9.67
C ILE A 195 21.93 9.38 8.85
N HIS A 196 22.86 10.30 8.56
CA HIS A 196 24.08 10.02 7.80
C HIS A 196 25.33 10.08 8.68
N SER A 197 26.37 9.41 8.21
CA SER A 197 27.68 9.33 8.84
C SER A 197 28.77 10.05 8.03
N ALA A 198 29.95 10.22 8.64
CA ALA A 198 31.09 10.81 7.93
C ALA A 198 31.57 9.98 6.72
N ALA A 199 31.21 8.68 6.64
CA ALA A 199 31.56 7.82 5.51
C ALA A 199 30.85 8.23 4.21
N GLU A 200 29.76 9.00 4.32
CA GLU A 200 28.95 9.48 3.19
C GLU A 200 29.39 10.88 2.71
N LYS A 201 30.51 11.40 3.24
CA LYS A 201 31.11 12.67 2.79
C LYS A 201 31.85 12.45 1.47
N THR A 202 31.12 12.33 0.36
CA THR A 202 31.69 12.02 -0.96
C THR A 202 31.64 13.18 -1.96
N ASN A 203 30.87 14.24 -1.69
CA ASN A 203 30.84 15.43 -2.55
C ASN A 203 31.92 16.43 -2.11
N PHE A 204 33.05 16.47 -2.81
CA PHE A 204 34.16 17.40 -2.54
C PHE A 204 34.01 18.78 -3.23
N GLY A 205 32.93 18.99 -4.00
CA GLY A 205 32.84 20.06 -4.97
C GLY A 205 33.54 19.68 -6.29
N GLY A 206 34.22 20.65 -6.92
CA GLY A 206 34.96 20.45 -8.17
C GLY A 206 34.22 20.91 -9.42
N GLN A 207 33.03 21.47 -9.29
CA GLN A 207 32.27 22.03 -10.40
C GLN A 207 32.73 23.47 -10.69
N ALA A 208 32.73 23.86 -11.98
CA ALA A 208 32.89 25.26 -12.36
C ALA A 208 31.53 25.94 -12.28
N SER A 209 31.35 26.87 -11.33
CA SER A 209 30.11 27.64 -11.18
C SER A 209 30.14 28.98 -11.91
N TYR A 210 31.35 29.57 -12.04
CA TYR A 210 31.51 30.88 -12.66
C TYR A 210 31.51 30.78 -14.18
N SER A 211 30.90 31.76 -14.83
CA SER A 211 31.02 31.94 -16.28
C SER A 211 32.48 32.14 -16.71
N GLN A 212 32.92 31.42 -17.75
CA GLN A 212 34.27 31.60 -18.30
C GLN A 212 34.39 32.99 -18.97
N VAL A 213 35.26 33.84 -18.44
CA VAL A 213 35.59 35.15 -19.02
C VAL A 213 36.96 35.08 -19.68
N GLY A 214 36.98 34.94 -21.02
CA GLY A 214 38.20 34.84 -21.80
C GLY A 214 38.99 33.55 -21.55
N ASN A 215 40.30 33.68 -21.33
CA ASN A 215 41.22 32.55 -21.06
C ASN A 215 41.54 32.37 -19.56
N ALA A 216 40.79 33.02 -18.66
CA ALA A 216 41.01 32.88 -17.22
C ALA A 216 40.59 31.48 -16.75
N THR A 217 41.43 30.84 -15.93
CA THR A 217 41.07 29.59 -15.25
C THR A 217 39.92 29.87 -14.28
N VAL A 218 38.79 29.23 -14.51
CA VAL A 218 37.62 29.32 -13.64
C VAL A 218 37.91 28.56 -12.33
N PRO A 219 37.75 29.19 -11.15
CA PRO A 219 37.92 28.47 -9.89
C PRO A 219 36.84 27.39 -9.76
N LEU A 220 37.25 26.20 -9.31
CA LEU A 220 36.33 25.13 -8.99
C LEU A 220 35.75 25.32 -7.58
N THR A 221 34.51 24.89 -7.38
CA THR A 221 33.90 24.81 -6.05
C THR A 221 34.70 23.88 -5.15
N TYR A 222 34.75 24.17 -3.86
CA TYR A 222 35.31 23.23 -2.88
C TYR A 222 34.63 23.37 -1.52
N ILE A 223 34.63 22.27 -0.77
CA ILE A 223 33.94 22.17 0.52
C ILE A 223 34.94 22.15 1.68
N THR A 224 34.59 22.78 2.81
CA THR A 224 35.36 22.72 4.05
C THR A 224 34.46 22.62 5.28
N GLN A 225 35.02 22.17 6.41
CA GLN A 225 34.40 22.17 7.73
C GLN A 225 33.00 21.53 7.73
N SER A 226 32.84 20.37 7.10
CA SER A 226 31.55 19.70 6.96
C SER A 226 31.19 18.87 8.19
N SER A 227 30.20 19.32 8.95
CA SER A 227 29.71 18.67 10.18
C SER A 227 28.30 18.14 10.00
N GLY A 228 27.96 17.07 10.71
CA GLY A 228 26.66 16.42 10.67
C GLY A 228 25.97 16.47 12.02
N PHE A 229 24.67 16.74 12.03
CA PHE A 229 23.85 16.80 13.23
C PHE A 229 22.57 16.01 13.03
N ALA A 230 22.27 15.06 13.91
CA ALA A 230 21.09 14.21 13.85
C ALA A 230 20.15 14.47 15.03
N THR A 231 18.85 14.25 14.84
CA THR A 231 17.90 14.23 15.95
C THR A 231 18.19 13.06 16.88
N LYS A 232 18.17 13.29 18.19
CA LYS A 232 18.37 12.25 19.22
C LYS A 232 17.33 11.13 19.19
N ASN A 233 16.12 11.47 18.74
CA ASN A 233 15.01 10.54 18.62
C ASN A 233 14.40 10.72 17.22
N LEU A 234 14.24 9.63 16.49
CA LEU A 234 13.45 9.61 15.27
C LEU A 234 11.97 9.75 15.64
N VAL A 235 11.28 10.68 14.98
CA VAL A 235 9.83 10.82 15.12
C VAL A 235 9.17 9.72 14.31
N ASP A 236 8.21 9.01 14.90
CA ASP A 236 7.43 8.05 14.14
C ASP A 236 6.61 8.78 13.07
N PRO A 237 6.60 8.27 11.82
CA PRO A 237 5.81 8.87 10.76
C PRO A 237 4.31 8.75 11.07
N ASP A 238 3.54 9.73 10.59
CA ASP A 238 2.09 9.66 10.68
C ASP A 238 1.57 8.43 9.90
N THR A 239 0.48 7.84 10.39
CA THR A 239 -0.20 6.75 9.69
C THR A 239 -0.98 7.33 8.50
N PRO A 240 -0.81 6.79 7.29
CA PRO A 240 -1.54 7.27 6.12
C PRO A 240 -3.05 7.16 6.29
N GLU A 241 -3.76 8.07 5.65
CA GLU A 241 -5.21 8.04 5.67
C GLU A 241 -5.75 6.74 5.04
N GLY A 242 -6.73 6.10 5.69
CA GLY A 242 -7.28 4.82 5.24
C GLY A 242 -6.41 3.61 5.60
N TYR A 243 -5.32 3.81 6.36
CA TYR A 243 -4.48 2.75 6.87
C TYR A 243 -4.44 2.73 8.41
N GLU A 244 -3.91 1.64 8.94
CA GLU A 244 -3.50 1.53 10.33
C GLU A 244 -2.13 0.89 10.48
N LEU A 245 -1.37 1.36 11.46
CA LEU A 245 -0.12 0.74 11.85
C LEU A 245 -0.42 -0.59 12.53
N VAL A 246 0.09 -1.67 11.94
CA VAL A 246 0.00 -3.03 12.49
C VAL A 246 1.16 -3.31 13.43
N PHE A 247 2.38 -2.95 13.01
CA PHE A 247 3.58 -3.12 13.84
C PHE A 247 4.71 -2.15 13.45
N GLY A 248 5.70 -2.05 14.34
CA GLY A 248 6.99 -1.42 14.09
C GLY A 248 7.21 -0.11 14.84
N PRO A 249 8.43 0.47 14.76
CA PRO A 249 9.56 -0.01 13.96
C PRO A 249 10.23 -1.29 14.48
N THR A 250 10.63 -2.19 13.59
CA THR A 250 11.47 -3.37 13.88
C THR A 250 12.68 -3.48 12.94
N GLY A 251 13.53 -4.49 13.16
CA GLY A 251 14.65 -4.82 12.28
C GLY A 251 14.34 -5.85 11.19
N GLY A 252 13.09 -6.31 11.09
CA GLY A 252 12.69 -7.38 10.15
C GLY A 252 11.58 -6.93 9.21
N ALA A 253 11.72 -7.23 7.92
CA ALA A 253 10.69 -7.06 6.91
C ALA A 253 9.80 -8.32 6.84
N ASN A 254 8.58 -8.17 6.35
CA ASN A 254 7.66 -9.29 6.21
C ASN A 254 8.15 -10.28 5.15
N ASN A 255 8.15 -11.57 5.51
CA ASN A 255 8.21 -12.68 4.57
C ASN A 255 6.90 -13.47 4.71
N ALA A 256 5.84 -12.92 4.11
CA ALA A 256 4.47 -13.35 4.29
C ALA A 256 3.83 -13.74 2.94
N PRO A 257 2.79 -14.60 2.95
CA PRO A 257 2.01 -14.88 1.75
C PRO A 257 1.28 -13.64 1.23
N GLY A 258 0.91 -13.69 -0.05
CA GLY A 258 0.12 -12.65 -0.71
C GLY A 258 0.96 -11.48 -1.22
N TYR A 259 2.26 -11.69 -1.41
CA TYR A 259 3.21 -10.71 -1.90
C TYR A 259 2.86 -10.26 -3.32
N MET A 260 2.61 -8.97 -3.47
CA MET A 260 2.26 -8.35 -4.74
C MET A 260 3.46 -7.72 -5.42
N GLY A 261 4.67 -7.77 -4.86
CA GLY A 261 5.86 -7.09 -5.37
C GLY A 261 6.38 -5.95 -4.49
N PHE A 262 7.32 -5.16 -5.00
CA PHE A 262 7.92 -4.05 -4.26
C PHE A 262 8.23 -2.84 -5.13
N ALA A 263 8.40 -1.70 -4.46
CA ALA A 263 8.96 -0.50 -5.05
C ALA A 263 10.04 0.08 -4.14
N PHE A 264 11.05 0.71 -4.73
CA PHE A 264 12.00 1.55 -4.01
C PHE A 264 11.63 3.01 -4.17
N ILE A 265 11.65 3.73 -3.06
CA ILE A 265 11.45 5.19 -3.00
C ILE A 265 12.70 5.85 -2.40
N ASP A 266 12.96 7.10 -2.76
CA ASP A 266 14.18 7.85 -2.43
C ASP A 266 14.27 8.38 -0.98
N LYS A 267 13.15 8.31 -0.24
CA LYS A 267 13.05 8.68 1.18
C LYS A 267 12.04 7.82 1.92
N TYR A 268 12.16 7.75 3.24
CA TYR A 268 11.20 7.02 4.09
C TYR A 268 9.86 7.78 4.14
N ASP A 269 8.97 7.49 3.19
CA ASP A 269 7.67 8.14 3.04
C ASP A 269 6.55 7.09 3.05
N VAL A 270 5.84 7.03 4.17
CA VAL A 270 4.76 6.06 4.40
C VAL A 270 3.53 6.38 3.54
N ASP A 271 3.25 7.66 3.29
CA ASP A 271 2.14 8.08 2.42
C ASP A 271 2.42 7.70 0.96
N ALA A 272 3.68 7.78 0.53
CA ALA A 272 4.09 7.30 -0.80
C ALA A 272 3.89 5.78 -0.95
N CYS A 273 4.26 4.97 0.05
CA CYS A 273 3.97 3.53 0.03
C CYS A 273 2.47 3.23 0.04
N ALA A 274 1.65 4.00 0.77
CA ALA A 274 0.19 3.87 0.74
C ALA A 274 -0.38 4.18 -0.65
N GLN A 275 0.10 5.23 -1.32
CA GLN A 275 -0.30 5.53 -2.70
C GLN A 275 0.12 4.42 -3.68
N LEU A 276 1.32 3.88 -3.53
CA LEU A 276 1.80 2.75 -4.34
C LEU A 276 0.92 1.50 -4.13
N CYS A 277 0.55 1.20 -2.90
CA CYS A 277 -0.37 0.10 -2.59
C CYS A 277 -1.77 0.36 -3.17
N ASN A 278 -2.33 1.56 -2.98
CA ASN A 278 -3.63 1.94 -3.55
C ASN A 278 -3.68 1.86 -5.08
N GLY A 279 -2.57 2.23 -5.74
CA GLY A 279 -2.42 2.19 -7.20
C GLY A 279 -1.92 0.85 -7.75
N ARG A 280 -1.58 -0.12 -6.89
CA ARG A 280 -1.12 -1.44 -7.31
C ARG A 280 -2.26 -2.15 -8.02
N GLY A 281 -1.97 -2.72 -9.19
CA GLY A 281 -2.92 -3.55 -9.92
C GLY A 281 -3.41 -4.71 -9.05
N VAL A 282 -4.65 -5.15 -9.29
CA VAL A 282 -5.24 -6.27 -8.55
C VAL A 282 -4.49 -7.57 -8.86
N ASP A 283 -4.27 -8.36 -7.81
CA ASP A 283 -3.88 -9.74 -7.97
C ASP A 283 -5.13 -10.57 -8.34
N PRO A 284 -5.06 -11.46 -9.36
CA PRO A 284 -6.22 -12.23 -9.80
C PRO A 284 -6.74 -13.20 -8.73
N VAL A 285 -5.85 -13.65 -7.84
CA VAL A 285 -6.19 -14.55 -6.74
C VAL A 285 -6.62 -13.73 -5.54
N GLY A 286 -5.84 -12.71 -5.17
CA GLY A 286 -5.92 -12.01 -3.89
C GLY A 286 -6.71 -10.70 -3.85
N GLY A 287 -6.94 -10.08 -5.01
CA GLY A 287 -7.61 -8.78 -5.11
C GLY A 287 -6.66 -7.60 -4.98
N SER A 288 -7.20 -6.45 -4.54
CA SER A 288 -6.40 -5.23 -4.34
C SER A 288 -5.35 -5.38 -3.25
N CYS A 289 -4.33 -4.52 -3.27
CA CYS A 289 -3.39 -4.37 -2.16
C CYS A 289 -4.13 -3.95 -0.87
N GLN A 290 -3.93 -4.73 0.19
CA GLN A 290 -4.55 -4.56 1.50
C GLN A 290 -3.52 -4.24 2.58
N TYR A 291 -2.23 -4.40 2.28
CA TYR A 291 -1.17 -4.22 3.26
C TYR A 291 0.13 -3.82 2.59
N PHE A 292 0.93 -3.01 3.27
CA PHE A 292 2.31 -2.80 2.87
C PHE A 292 3.25 -2.77 4.07
N ASN A 293 4.49 -3.18 3.82
CA ASN A 293 5.60 -3.07 4.75
C ASN A 293 6.64 -2.12 4.17
N ILE A 294 6.92 -1.03 4.89
CA ILE A 294 7.97 -0.07 4.55
C ILE A 294 9.19 -0.29 5.44
N TRP A 295 10.37 -0.36 4.84
CA TRP A 295 11.62 -0.56 5.58
C TRP A 295 12.81 0.07 4.86
N ARG A 296 13.89 0.33 5.61
CA ARG A 296 15.14 0.92 5.12
C ARG A 296 16.19 -0.17 4.88
N ALA A 297 16.71 -0.23 3.66
CA ALA A 297 17.85 -1.04 3.27
C ALA A 297 19.16 -0.34 3.63
N VAL A 298 19.98 -0.98 4.46
CA VAL A 298 21.32 -0.52 4.82
C VAL A 298 22.33 -1.49 4.22
N VAL A 299 23.13 -1.04 3.25
CA VAL A 299 24.13 -1.86 2.55
C VAL A 299 25.50 -1.44 3.04
N SER A 300 26.28 -2.39 3.57
CA SER A 300 27.61 -2.11 4.14
C SER A 300 27.61 -0.96 5.18
N GLY A 301 26.54 -0.86 5.97
CA GLY A 301 26.38 0.16 7.01
C GLY A 301 25.88 1.52 6.51
N VAL A 302 25.60 1.68 5.21
CA VAL A 302 25.13 2.93 4.60
C VAL A 302 23.67 2.80 4.15
N PRO A 303 22.75 3.68 4.57
CA PRO A 303 21.41 3.77 4.00
C PRO A 303 21.46 3.87 2.47
N THR A 304 20.76 2.98 1.77
CA THR A 304 20.85 2.85 0.31
C THR A 304 19.50 2.93 -0.38
N ALA A 305 18.46 2.34 0.22
CA ALA A 305 17.11 2.38 -0.33
C ALA A 305 16.01 2.32 0.74
N TYR A 306 14.80 2.75 0.39
CA TYR A 306 13.58 2.52 1.17
C TYR A 306 12.62 1.68 0.35
N THR A 307 12.20 0.55 0.91
CA THR A 307 11.41 -0.46 0.21
C THR A 307 9.97 -0.43 0.68
N CYS A 308 9.03 -0.31 -0.25
CA CYS A 308 7.61 -0.58 -0.04
C CYS A 308 7.29 -2.00 -0.55
N SER A 309 7.21 -3.00 0.32
CA SER A 309 6.71 -4.33 -0.02
C SER A 309 5.18 -4.36 0.10
N MET A 310 4.48 -4.77 -0.94
CA MET A 310 3.01 -4.70 -1.01
C MET A 310 2.38 -6.10 -0.98
N TYR A 311 1.22 -6.24 -0.36
CA TYR A 311 0.54 -7.53 -0.17
C TYR A 311 -0.98 -7.39 -0.30
N TYR A 312 -1.64 -8.40 -0.85
CA TYR A 312 -3.11 -8.51 -0.85
C TYR A 312 -3.65 -9.19 0.40
N LEU A 313 -2.79 -9.80 1.22
CA LEU A 313 -3.12 -10.31 2.56
C LEU A 313 -2.49 -9.41 3.61
N VAL A 314 -3.22 -9.17 4.69
CA VAL A 314 -2.69 -8.44 5.85
C VAL A 314 -1.71 -9.34 6.61
N ALA A 315 -0.50 -8.82 6.83
CA ALA A 315 0.55 -9.48 7.60
C ALA A 315 0.78 -8.75 8.93
N ASP A 316 1.41 -9.43 9.89
CA ASP A 316 1.74 -8.89 11.21
C ASP A 316 3.24 -9.05 11.55
N GLU A 317 3.62 -8.65 12.76
CA GLU A 317 5.01 -8.73 13.24
C GLU A 317 5.56 -10.17 13.27
N SER A 318 4.72 -11.19 13.41
CA SER A 318 5.19 -12.59 13.48
C SER A 318 5.83 -13.06 12.17
N THR A 319 5.47 -12.42 11.06
CA THR A 319 6.02 -12.70 9.73
C THR A 319 7.18 -11.76 9.36
N ALA A 320 7.54 -10.82 10.23
CA ALA A 320 8.63 -9.86 10.04
C ALA A 320 10.02 -10.49 10.26
N VAL A 321 10.31 -11.56 9.52
CA VAL A 321 11.48 -12.44 9.74
C VAL A 321 12.60 -12.26 8.71
N ASN A 322 12.45 -11.36 7.74
CA ASN A 322 13.53 -11.00 6.81
C ASN A 322 14.40 -9.89 7.39
N TYR A 323 15.59 -10.22 7.88
CA TYR A 323 16.54 -9.27 8.46
C TYR A 323 17.57 -8.74 7.45
N GLY A 324 17.48 -9.15 6.19
CA GLY A 324 18.42 -8.81 5.12
C GLY A 324 19.19 -10.02 4.57
N GLN A 325 20.04 -9.77 3.57
CA GLN A 325 20.83 -10.80 2.87
C GLN A 325 22.18 -10.20 2.44
N GLY A 326 23.27 -10.95 2.63
CA GLY A 326 24.62 -10.46 2.32
C GLY A 326 25.02 -9.33 3.27
N ASP A 327 25.36 -8.17 2.70
CA ASP A 327 25.67 -6.95 3.43
C ASP A 327 24.48 -5.99 3.55
N LEU A 328 23.33 -6.34 2.95
CA LEU A 328 22.06 -5.64 3.15
C LEU A 328 21.46 -6.05 4.50
N VAL A 329 21.15 -5.05 5.32
CA VAL A 329 20.45 -5.17 6.60
C VAL A 329 19.13 -4.39 6.52
N VAL A 330 18.06 -5.01 7.00
CA VAL A 330 16.74 -4.37 7.13
C VAL A 330 16.68 -3.58 8.42
N THR A 331 16.19 -2.34 8.35
CA THR A 331 15.99 -1.48 9.52
C THR A 331 14.72 -0.65 9.39
N LEU A 332 14.22 -0.10 10.50
CA LEU A 332 13.06 0.79 10.54
C LEU A 332 11.82 0.19 9.85
N SER A 333 11.62 -1.12 9.97
CA SER A 333 10.52 -1.82 9.30
C SER A 333 9.19 -1.57 10.00
N ARG A 334 8.17 -1.16 9.26
CA ARG A 334 6.81 -0.92 9.76
C ARG A 334 5.77 -1.53 8.83
N GLY A 335 4.71 -2.08 9.41
CA GLY A 335 3.61 -2.70 8.68
C GLY A 335 2.33 -1.88 8.76
N TYR A 336 1.65 -1.68 7.63
CA TYR A 336 0.42 -0.90 7.54
C TYR A 336 -0.67 -1.68 6.81
N ALA A 337 -1.83 -1.86 7.46
CA ALA A 337 -3.01 -2.49 6.88
C ALA A 337 -3.99 -1.43 6.36
N ARG A 338 -4.53 -1.66 5.17
CA ARG A 338 -5.58 -0.83 4.57
C ARG A 338 -6.89 -1.14 5.25
N ARG A 339 -7.58 -0.10 5.72
CA ARG A 339 -8.87 -0.24 6.42
C ARG A 339 -9.99 -0.46 5.42
N SER A 340 -10.59 -1.65 5.47
CA SER A 340 -11.87 -1.89 4.82
C SER A 340 -13.00 -1.25 5.62
N LEU A 341 -13.96 -0.62 4.94
CA LEU A 341 -15.21 -0.16 5.56
C LEU A 341 -16.29 -1.25 5.61
N ALA A 342 -16.10 -2.35 4.89
CA ALA A 342 -16.95 -3.53 5.06
C ALA A 342 -16.54 -4.23 6.36
N ILE A 343 -17.51 -4.37 7.26
CA ILE A 343 -17.34 -5.11 8.51
C ILE A 343 -17.63 -6.58 8.18
N ASP A 344 -16.74 -7.47 8.60
CA ASP A 344 -16.92 -8.92 8.44
C ASP A 344 -17.20 -9.32 6.98
N GLY A 345 -16.38 -8.81 6.07
CA GLY A 345 -16.54 -9.05 4.63
C GLY A 345 -16.35 -10.50 4.19
N GLY A 346 -15.65 -11.31 4.99
CA GLY A 346 -15.51 -12.75 4.81
C GLY A 346 -16.60 -13.57 5.53
N PHE A 347 -17.58 -12.91 6.17
CA PHE A 347 -18.70 -13.56 6.84
C PHE A 347 -18.31 -14.54 7.97
N GLU A 348 -17.13 -14.34 8.57
CA GLU A 348 -16.59 -15.18 9.65
C GLU A 348 -17.23 -14.86 11.01
N GLY A 349 -17.96 -13.76 11.12
CA GLY A 349 -18.68 -13.36 12.34
C GLY A 349 -19.83 -14.30 12.72
N TYR A 350 -20.36 -15.06 11.75
CA TYR A 350 -21.43 -16.01 12.00
C TYR A 350 -20.89 -17.37 12.51
N THR A 351 -20.84 -17.55 13.83
CA THR A 351 -20.28 -18.75 14.47
C THR A 351 -21.31 -19.55 15.28
N ALA A 352 -22.56 -19.62 14.82
CA ALA A 352 -23.65 -20.26 15.58
C ALA A 352 -23.55 -21.80 15.65
N CYS A 353 -22.67 -22.41 14.85
CA CYS A 353 -22.43 -23.85 14.79
C CYS A 353 -20.94 -24.17 14.58
N GLY A 354 -20.57 -25.45 14.68
CA GLY A 354 -19.19 -25.91 14.48
C GLY A 354 -18.87 -26.41 13.06
N ASP A 355 -19.86 -26.90 12.32
CA ASP A 355 -19.63 -27.58 11.02
C ASP A 355 -20.43 -26.94 9.87
N PHE A 356 -21.76 -26.93 9.98
CA PHE A 356 -22.66 -26.40 8.95
C PHE A 356 -23.88 -25.75 9.58
N CYS A 357 -24.10 -24.50 9.22
CA CYS A 357 -25.33 -23.78 9.47
C CYS A 357 -25.39 -22.56 8.55
N PHE A 358 -26.57 -21.97 8.46
CA PHE A 358 -26.74 -20.69 7.81
C PHE A 358 -27.83 -19.88 8.50
N THR A 359 -27.84 -18.57 8.23
CA THR A 359 -28.82 -17.62 8.74
C THR A 359 -29.17 -16.61 7.66
N VAL A 360 -30.35 -16.00 7.73
CA VAL A 360 -30.70 -14.83 6.90
C VAL A 360 -30.05 -13.55 7.40
N SER A 361 -29.59 -13.49 8.66
CA SER A 361 -28.97 -12.28 9.21
C SER A 361 -28.13 -12.57 10.44
N ASP A 362 -27.14 -11.72 10.68
CA ASP A 362 -26.37 -11.64 11.92
C ASP A 362 -26.17 -10.17 12.36
N ALA A 363 -25.09 -9.88 13.08
CA ALA A 363 -24.79 -8.53 13.54
C ALA A 363 -24.24 -7.59 12.45
N THR A 364 -23.73 -8.14 11.34
CA THR A 364 -22.97 -7.41 10.32
C THR A 364 -23.68 -7.40 8.97
N TRP A 365 -24.48 -8.42 8.66
CA TRP A 365 -25.15 -8.62 7.39
C TRP A 365 -26.62 -9.02 7.54
N THR A 366 -27.41 -8.68 6.53
CA THR A 366 -28.84 -9.01 6.43
C THR A 366 -29.18 -9.39 5.00
N GLY A 367 -29.64 -10.62 4.83
CA GLY A 367 -30.28 -11.16 3.65
C GLY A 367 -31.79 -10.96 3.69
N THR A 368 -32.38 -10.77 2.51
CA THR A 368 -33.82 -10.59 2.33
C THR A 368 -34.31 -11.27 1.06
N SER A 369 -35.54 -11.78 1.13
CA SER A 369 -36.31 -12.33 0.03
C SER A 369 -37.34 -11.32 -0.50
N PRO A 370 -37.64 -11.31 -1.80
CA PRO A 370 -38.80 -10.61 -2.33
C PRO A 370 -40.09 -11.28 -1.85
N ALA A 371 -41.23 -10.62 -2.11
CA ALA A 371 -42.53 -11.14 -1.70
C ALA A 371 -42.80 -12.52 -2.33
N GLY A 372 -43.00 -13.52 -1.48
CA GLY A 372 -43.28 -14.90 -1.90
C GLY A 372 -42.04 -15.77 -2.09
N GLY A 373 -40.84 -15.28 -1.78
CA GLY A 373 -39.63 -16.09 -1.66
C GLY A 373 -39.25 -16.38 -0.20
N ASP A 374 -38.35 -17.34 -0.01
CA ASP A 374 -37.81 -17.73 1.30
C ASP A 374 -36.29 -18.03 1.21
N ASP A 375 -35.52 -17.63 2.23
CA ASP A 375 -34.07 -17.84 2.31
C ASP A 375 -33.26 -17.48 1.03
N ASP A 376 -33.69 -16.45 0.30
CA ASP A 376 -33.07 -16.06 -0.99
C ASP A 376 -31.72 -15.37 -0.86
N ALA A 377 -31.40 -14.87 0.34
CA ALA A 377 -30.07 -14.38 0.66
C ALA A 377 -29.74 -14.83 2.08
N THR A 378 -28.66 -15.58 2.22
CA THR A 378 -28.28 -16.24 3.47
C THR A 378 -26.77 -16.18 3.67
N ILE A 379 -26.33 -16.35 4.92
CA ILE A 379 -24.93 -16.36 5.34
C ILE A 379 -24.64 -17.77 5.84
N PHE A 380 -23.70 -18.45 5.21
CA PHE A 380 -23.29 -19.81 5.52
C PHE A 380 -22.02 -19.81 6.36
N PHE A 381 -21.97 -20.70 7.34
CA PHE A 381 -20.73 -21.18 7.95
C PHE A 381 -20.50 -22.61 7.43
N PHE A 382 -19.79 -22.72 6.31
CA PHE A 382 -19.41 -24.00 5.70
C PHE A 382 -18.20 -23.83 4.75
N PRO A 383 -17.01 -24.31 5.15
CA PRO A 383 -15.77 -24.11 4.36
C PRO A 383 -15.84 -24.52 2.89
N PRO A 384 -16.55 -25.59 2.48
CA PRO A 384 -16.67 -25.93 1.06
C PRO A 384 -17.36 -24.87 0.19
N TYR A 385 -18.06 -23.90 0.78
CA TYR A 385 -18.68 -22.78 0.05
C TYR A 385 -17.83 -21.51 0.11
N ALA A 386 -16.99 -21.37 1.12
CA ALA A 386 -16.14 -20.22 1.32
C ALA A 386 -14.98 -20.18 0.33
N ARG A 387 -14.55 -18.97 -0.05
CA ARG A 387 -13.27 -18.75 -0.72
C ARG A 387 -12.14 -18.79 0.31
N THR A 388 -12.32 -18.11 1.45
CA THR A 388 -11.39 -18.16 2.57
C THR A 388 -12.13 -18.43 3.88
N GLY A 389 -11.48 -19.11 4.82
CA GLY A 389 -12.09 -19.39 6.13
C GLY A 389 -13.26 -20.37 6.07
N HIS A 390 -14.36 -20.02 6.74
CA HIS A 390 -15.57 -20.85 6.89
C HIS A 390 -16.83 -20.12 6.39
N GLY A 391 -16.80 -18.79 6.30
CA GLY A 391 -17.94 -17.94 5.97
C GLY A 391 -18.12 -17.73 4.48
N SER A 392 -19.37 -17.65 4.02
CA SER A 392 -19.72 -17.09 2.71
C SER A 392 -21.17 -16.62 2.71
N ALA A 393 -21.52 -15.69 1.83
CA ALA A 393 -22.92 -15.39 1.58
C ALA A 393 -23.42 -16.12 0.34
N LEU A 394 -24.69 -16.51 0.35
CA LEU A 394 -25.42 -17.11 -0.75
C LEU A 394 -26.49 -16.14 -1.25
N LEU A 395 -26.63 -16.05 -2.57
CA LEU A 395 -27.76 -15.46 -3.27
C LEU A 395 -28.51 -16.54 -4.06
N GLY A 396 -29.83 -16.57 -3.91
CA GLY A 396 -30.78 -17.59 -4.35
C GLY A 396 -31.25 -18.49 -3.20
N ALA A 397 -32.51 -18.92 -3.25
CA ALA A 397 -33.16 -19.73 -2.22
C ALA A 397 -32.29 -20.91 -1.73
N ALA A 398 -31.92 -20.91 -0.44
CA ALA A 398 -30.98 -21.88 0.12
C ALA A 398 -31.44 -23.33 -0.04
N PHE A 399 -32.75 -23.58 0.05
CA PHE A 399 -33.36 -24.89 -0.13
C PHE A 399 -33.85 -25.17 -1.56
N GLY A 400 -33.67 -24.24 -2.49
CA GLY A 400 -34.07 -24.38 -3.88
C GLY A 400 -35.58 -24.51 -4.09
N ASP A 401 -36.37 -23.96 -3.18
CA ASP A 401 -37.83 -23.98 -3.15
C ASP A 401 -38.48 -22.94 -4.09
N ASP A 402 -37.75 -21.88 -4.44
CA ASP A 402 -38.17 -20.93 -5.47
C ASP A 402 -37.01 -20.38 -6.32
N ALA A 403 -37.34 -19.58 -7.33
CA ALA A 403 -36.39 -19.02 -8.31
C ALA A 403 -36.30 -17.49 -8.23
N HIS A 404 -36.45 -16.92 -7.03
CA HIS A 404 -36.32 -15.49 -6.82
C HIS A 404 -34.87 -15.08 -6.55
N ALA A 405 -34.60 -13.79 -6.79
CA ALA A 405 -33.32 -13.19 -6.48
C ALA A 405 -33.31 -12.63 -5.07
N GLY A 406 -32.26 -12.94 -4.33
CA GLY A 406 -32.03 -12.43 -2.99
C GLY A 406 -31.38 -11.05 -2.99
N THR A 407 -31.47 -10.38 -1.84
CA THR A 407 -30.72 -9.16 -1.57
C THR A 407 -29.95 -9.27 -0.26
N LEU A 408 -28.63 -9.16 -0.34
CA LEU A 408 -27.72 -9.09 0.81
C LEU A 408 -27.25 -7.64 1.02
N THR A 409 -27.35 -7.14 2.25
CA THR A 409 -26.91 -5.79 2.64
C THR A 409 -26.15 -5.84 3.96
N PRO A 410 -25.13 -4.99 4.18
CA PRO A 410 -24.64 -4.73 5.52
C PRO A 410 -25.78 -4.29 6.44
N ALA A 411 -25.75 -4.70 7.70
CA ALA A 411 -26.77 -4.38 8.70
C ALA A 411 -26.81 -2.88 9.05
N ALA A 412 -25.67 -2.19 8.89
CA ALA A 412 -25.53 -0.75 9.08
C ALA A 412 -25.04 -0.07 7.79
N PRO A 413 -25.45 1.19 7.51
CA PRO A 413 -24.88 1.96 6.41
C PRO A 413 -23.37 2.12 6.52
N ILE A 414 -22.69 2.15 5.38
CA ILE A 414 -21.24 2.32 5.27
C ILE A 414 -20.88 3.79 5.53
N ALA A 415 -20.03 4.02 6.53
CA ALA A 415 -19.58 5.35 6.91
C ALA A 415 -18.49 5.87 5.95
N THR A 416 -18.89 6.51 4.86
CA THR A 416 -17.97 7.12 3.89
C THR A 416 -17.76 8.62 4.13
N VAL A 417 -16.91 9.25 3.32
CA VAL A 417 -16.76 10.71 3.22
C VAL A 417 -17.45 11.18 1.94
N ALA A 418 -18.34 12.15 2.06
CA ALA A 418 -19.08 12.70 0.92
C ALA A 418 -18.12 13.22 -0.16
N GLY A 419 -18.32 12.79 -1.40
CA GLY A 419 -17.52 13.17 -2.56
C GLY A 419 -16.20 12.40 -2.74
N ARG A 420 -15.82 11.55 -1.78
CA ARG A 420 -14.63 10.70 -1.91
C ARG A 420 -14.93 9.44 -2.73
N GLN A 421 -13.96 8.98 -3.51
CA GLN A 421 -14.06 7.73 -4.25
C GLN A 421 -13.68 6.52 -3.40
N TYR A 422 -14.38 5.42 -3.62
CA TYR A 422 -14.14 4.13 -2.98
C TYR A 422 -14.16 3.04 -4.03
N VAL A 423 -13.42 1.96 -3.78
CA VAL A 423 -13.55 0.70 -4.50
C VAL A 423 -14.28 -0.29 -3.61
N VAL A 424 -15.41 -0.79 -4.09
CA VAL A 424 -16.08 -1.98 -3.55
C VAL A 424 -15.51 -3.17 -4.32
N GLN A 425 -14.97 -4.16 -3.61
CA GLN A 425 -14.53 -5.41 -4.20
C GLN A 425 -15.03 -6.60 -3.39
N PHE A 426 -15.17 -7.75 -4.06
CA PHE A 426 -15.58 -9.02 -3.48
C PHE A 426 -15.25 -10.12 -4.47
N PHE A 427 -15.33 -11.37 -4.03
CA PHE A 427 -15.20 -12.54 -4.88
C PHE A 427 -16.56 -13.20 -5.06
N ALA A 428 -16.86 -13.63 -6.28
CA ALA A 428 -18.13 -14.26 -6.62
C ALA A 428 -17.91 -15.63 -7.28
N ASP A 429 -18.69 -16.62 -6.87
CA ASP A 429 -18.72 -17.97 -7.45
C ASP A 429 -20.15 -18.32 -7.88
N SER A 430 -20.32 -18.84 -9.08
CA SER A 430 -21.56 -19.35 -9.63
C SER A 430 -21.30 -20.65 -10.39
N SER A 431 -20.58 -21.56 -9.74
CA SER A 431 -20.18 -22.87 -10.26
C SER A 431 -20.75 -24.07 -9.48
N PHE A 432 -21.85 -23.86 -8.76
CA PHE A 432 -22.49 -24.85 -7.92
C PHE A 432 -23.32 -25.87 -8.71
N SER A 433 -24.21 -25.42 -9.58
CA SER A 433 -25.12 -26.29 -10.33
C SER A 433 -24.57 -26.75 -11.68
N GLY A 434 -23.53 -26.07 -12.16
CA GLY A 434 -22.89 -26.34 -13.44
C GLY A 434 -23.25 -25.36 -14.54
N ALA A 435 -22.35 -25.27 -15.52
CA ALA A 435 -22.36 -24.22 -16.54
C ALA A 435 -23.68 -24.03 -17.29
N THR A 436 -24.44 -25.10 -17.55
CA THR A 436 -25.73 -25.00 -18.23
C THR A 436 -26.80 -24.34 -17.36
N ILE A 437 -26.85 -24.70 -16.07
CA ILE A 437 -27.86 -24.17 -15.14
C ILE A 437 -27.49 -22.74 -14.74
N GLU A 438 -26.21 -22.48 -14.50
CA GLU A 438 -25.70 -21.18 -14.06
C GLU A 438 -25.38 -20.22 -15.19
N ALA A 439 -25.77 -20.53 -16.43
CA ALA A 439 -25.60 -19.63 -17.57
C ALA A 439 -26.24 -18.25 -17.35
N THR A 440 -27.28 -18.18 -16.50
CA THR A 440 -27.97 -16.94 -16.11
C THR A 440 -27.69 -16.52 -14.67
N ALA A 441 -26.81 -17.22 -13.95
CA ALA A 441 -26.41 -16.81 -12.60
C ALA A 441 -25.78 -15.41 -12.66
N GLY A 442 -25.93 -14.63 -11.60
CA GLY A 442 -25.30 -13.32 -11.55
C GLY A 442 -25.61 -12.56 -10.27
N VAL A 443 -24.77 -11.57 -10.01
CA VAL A 443 -24.89 -10.66 -8.89
C VAL A 443 -24.66 -9.24 -9.37
N GLU A 444 -25.55 -8.35 -8.96
CA GLU A 444 -25.46 -6.92 -9.18
C GLU A 444 -25.01 -6.23 -7.90
N VAL A 445 -24.06 -5.30 -8.02
CA VAL A 445 -23.66 -4.41 -6.93
C VAL A 445 -24.46 -3.13 -7.03
N HIS A 446 -25.19 -2.81 -5.97
CA HIS A 446 -25.97 -1.59 -5.86
C HIS A 446 -25.36 -0.68 -4.79
N TRP A 447 -25.15 0.59 -5.15
CA TRP A 447 -24.68 1.64 -4.26
C TRP A 447 -25.76 2.72 -4.18
N ASN A 448 -26.31 2.94 -2.99
CA ASN A 448 -27.45 3.82 -2.75
C ASN A 448 -28.65 3.53 -3.68
N GLY A 449 -28.92 2.23 -3.91
CA GLY A 449 -30.02 1.75 -4.76
C GLY A 449 -29.77 1.87 -6.27
N LYS A 450 -28.56 2.26 -6.70
CA LYS A 450 -28.17 2.29 -8.11
C LYS A 450 -27.18 1.18 -8.41
N LYS A 451 -27.43 0.40 -9.47
CA LYS A 451 -26.45 -0.57 -9.99
C LYS A 451 -25.15 0.14 -10.42
N VAL A 452 -24.03 -0.28 -9.83
CA VAL A 452 -22.68 0.26 -10.08
C VAL A 452 -21.73 -0.78 -10.67
N GLY A 453 -22.08 -2.06 -10.62
CA GLY A 453 -21.27 -3.15 -11.16
C GLY A 453 -21.96 -4.51 -10.99
N GLY A 454 -21.21 -5.57 -11.20
CA GLY A 454 -21.69 -6.95 -11.06
C GLY A 454 -21.03 -7.90 -12.05
N VAL A 455 -21.44 -9.16 -11.99
CA VAL A 455 -20.94 -10.24 -12.85
C VAL A 455 -22.09 -11.21 -13.16
N THR A 456 -22.01 -11.88 -14.31
CA THR A 456 -23.03 -12.81 -14.80
C THR A 456 -22.39 -14.02 -15.48
N GLY A 457 -23.10 -15.14 -15.49
CA GLY A 457 -22.68 -16.41 -16.09
C GLY A 457 -22.04 -17.34 -15.07
N PHE A 458 -21.61 -18.51 -15.55
CA PHE A 458 -20.89 -19.51 -14.76
C PHE A 458 -19.42 -19.09 -14.56
N GLN A 459 -18.97 -19.06 -13.32
CA GLN A 459 -17.57 -18.83 -12.95
C GLN A 459 -17.27 -19.49 -11.60
N THR A 460 -16.03 -19.92 -11.41
CA THR A 460 -15.48 -20.13 -10.06
C THR A 460 -15.18 -18.77 -9.42
N TYR A 461 -14.88 -18.74 -8.12
CA TYR A 461 -14.48 -17.52 -7.41
C TYR A 461 -13.57 -16.59 -8.23
N GLY A 462 -14.12 -15.44 -8.60
CA GLY A 462 -13.43 -14.41 -9.36
C GLY A 462 -13.65 -13.03 -8.73
N LEU A 463 -12.62 -12.18 -8.79
CA LEU A 463 -12.68 -10.81 -8.28
C LEU A 463 -13.67 -9.97 -9.09
N VAL A 464 -14.58 -9.29 -8.39
CA VAL A 464 -15.48 -8.28 -8.93
C VAL A 464 -15.20 -6.96 -8.25
N GLN A 465 -15.15 -5.87 -9.02
CA GLN A 465 -14.91 -4.53 -8.50
C GLN A 465 -15.88 -3.50 -9.06
N ALA A 466 -16.23 -2.50 -8.24
CA ALA A 466 -16.97 -1.32 -8.65
C ALA A 466 -16.41 -0.08 -7.94
N VAL A 467 -16.18 0.99 -8.71
CA VAL A 467 -15.80 2.30 -8.16
C VAL A 467 -17.06 3.10 -7.87
N VAL A 468 -17.16 3.64 -6.66
CA VAL A 468 -18.31 4.38 -6.16
C VAL A 468 -17.88 5.70 -5.54
N VAL A 469 -18.82 6.64 -5.38
CA VAL A 469 -18.59 7.92 -4.70
C VAL A 469 -19.43 7.94 -3.43
N GLY A 470 -18.79 8.22 -2.30
CA GLY A 470 -19.43 8.27 -0.99
C GLY A 470 -20.35 9.48 -0.84
N THR A 471 -21.38 9.31 -0.01
CA THR A 471 -22.33 10.37 0.39
C THR A 471 -22.31 10.65 1.89
N GLY A 472 -21.59 9.83 2.68
CA GLY A 472 -21.45 9.97 4.14
C GLY A 472 -22.14 8.88 4.95
N SER A 473 -23.11 8.19 4.37
CA SER A 473 -23.88 7.10 5.01
C SER A 473 -24.51 6.26 3.92
N ASP A 474 -23.68 5.45 3.27
CA ASP A 474 -24.04 4.81 2.01
C ASP A 474 -24.63 3.42 2.23
N LYS A 475 -25.54 3.03 1.35
CA LYS A 475 -26.13 1.70 1.34
C LYS A 475 -25.50 0.87 0.24
N LEU A 476 -24.83 -0.21 0.64
CA LEU A 476 -24.35 -1.25 -0.26
C LEU A 476 -25.38 -2.39 -0.27
N SER A 477 -25.69 -2.94 -1.44
CA SER A 477 -26.40 -4.21 -1.51
C SER A 477 -25.94 -5.04 -2.71
N PHE A 478 -25.94 -6.36 -2.52
CA PHE A 478 -25.74 -7.34 -3.57
C PHE A 478 -27.08 -7.98 -3.89
N VAL A 479 -27.48 -7.91 -5.16
CA VAL A 479 -28.78 -8.40 -5.62
C VAL A 479 -28.55 -9.41 -6.72
N GLY A 480 -29.08 -10.63 -6.57
CA GLY A 480 -28.82 -11.67 -7.56
C GLY A 480 -29.13 -13.06 -7.06
N GLY A 481 -28.56 -14.04 -7.75
CA GLY A 481 -28.91 -15.45 -7.61
C GLY A 481 -30.37 -15.72 -8.00
N ALA A 482 -30.67 -16.97 -8.29
CA ALA A 482 -32.03 -17.49 -8.38
C ALA A 482 -31.94 -18.99 -8.49
N ALA A 483 -32.39 -19.77 -7.50
CA ALA A 483 -32.22 -21.21 -7.57
C ALA A 483 -32.89 -21.77 -8.85
N PRO A 484 -32.26 -22.75 -9.53
CA PRO A 484 -31.02 -23.45 -9.16
C PRO A 484 -29.71 -22.77 -9.61
N ALA A 485 -29.72 -21.52 -10.02
CA ALA A 485 -28.55 -20.72 -10.37
C ALA A 485 -28.10 -19.83 -9.19
N TRP A 486 -27.41 -20.43 -8.23
CA TRP A 486 -26.91 -19.76 -7.03
C TRP A 486 -25.67 -18.92 -7.30
N VAL A 487 -25.44 -17.90 -6.46
CA VAL A 487 -24.18 -17.14 -6.42
C VAL A 487 -23.66 -17.05 -5.00
N PHE A 488 -22.41 -17.46 -4.78
CA PHE A 488 -21.70 -17.27 -3.52
C PHE A 488 -20.86 -16.00 -3.56
N LEU A 489 -20.79 -15.29 -2.44
CA LEU A 489 -19.97 -14.09 -2.26
C LEU A 489 -19.03 -14.31 -1.08
N ASP A 490 -17.80 -13.80 -1.22
CA ASP A 490 -16.81 -13.82 -0.15
C ASP A 490 -15.86 -12.61 -0.24
N ASP A 491 -15.14 -12.33 0.86
CA ASP A 491 -14.07 -11.34 0.97
C ASP A 491 -14.45 -9.93 0.50
N VAL A 492 -15.64 -9.48 0.91
CA VAL A 492 -16.15 -8.14 0.62
C VAL A 492 -15.28 -7.08 1.29
N SER A 493 -14.73 -6.16 0.51
CA SER A 493 -13.95 -5.04 1.03
C SER A 493 -14.32 -3.73 0.36
N ILE A 494 -14.24 -2.64 1.15
CA ILE A 494 -14.53 -1.29 0.68
C ILE A 494 -13.36 -0.41 1.07
N PHE A 495 -12.58 0.04 0.10
CA PHE A 495 -11.39 0.85 0.35
C PHE A 495 -11.53 2.25 -0.23
N ALA A 496 -11.02 3.25 0.49
CA ALA A 496 -10.84 4.59 -0.06
C ALA A 496 -9.79 4.56 -1.18
N LEU A 497 -10.06 5.23 -2.30
CA LEU A 497 -9.11 5.46 -3.40
C LEU A 497 -8.28 6.72 -3.16
#